data_AF-A0A259PHA9-F1
#
_entry.id   AF-A0A259PHA9-F1
#
_cell.length_a   1.000
_cell.length_b   1.000
_cell.length_c   1.000
_cell.angle_alpha   90.00
_cell.angle_beta   90.00
_cell.angle_gamma   90.00
#
_symmetry.space_group_name_H-M   'P 1'
#
loop_
_entity.id
_entity.type
_entity.pdbx_description
1 polymer ?
#
loop_
_entity_poly.entity_id
_entity_poly.type
_entity_poly.pdbx_seq_one_letter_code
_entity_poly.pdbx_strand_id
1 'polypeptide(L)' 'MIVKRPNPELVDEDNPEWTAQEIARARPASEVLPKLFGTKGAKEMLTGGGLGPAEVVKLLGGSAKPPPQETF' A
#
# COMPACT_ATOMS: atom_id res chain seq x y z
N MET A 1 5.06 16.71 -18.07
CA MET A 1 4.98 16.14 -16.71
C MET A 1 4.90 17.31 -15.73
N ILE A 2 3.81 17.45 -14.98
CA ILE A 2 3.69 18.51 -13.96
C ILE A 2 4.30 17.95 -12.68
N VAL A 3 5.46 18.48 -12.28
CA VAL A 3 6.10 18.13 -11.01
C VAL A 3 5.45 19.01 -9.94
N LYS A 4 4.60 18.43 -9.09
CA LYS A 4 3.97 19.16 -7.99
C LYS A 4 5.05 19.47 -6.95
N ARG A 5 5.34 20.75 -6.74
CA ARG A 5 6.29 21.17 -5.70
C ARG A 5 5.61 21.02 -4.33
N PRO A 6 6.31 20.52 -3.30
CA PRO A 6 5.83 20.53 -1.92
C PRO A 6 5.38 21.94 -1.53
N ASN A 7 4.23 22.06 -0.87
CA ASN A 7 3.82 23.35 -0.31
C ASN A 7 4.57 23.52 1.03
N PRO A 8 5.48 24.50 1.17
CA PRO A 8 6.31 24.65 2.35
C PRO A 8 5.52 24.87 3.65
N GLU A 9 4.29 25.40 3.58
CA GLU A 9 3.42 25.55 4.76
C GLU A 9 2.76 24.24 5.24
N LEU A 10 2.86 23.17 4.44
CA LEU A 10 2.34 21.84 4.77
C LEU A 10 3.45 20.82 5.05
N VAL A 11 4.71 21.22 4.89
CA VAL A 11 5.85 20.37 5.22
C VAL A 11 6.00 20.37 6.74
N ASP A 12 5.82 19.20 7.33
CA ASP A 12 6.10 18.97 8.73
C ASP A 12 7.63 18.81 8.90
N GLU A 13 8.23 19.59 9.79
CA GLU A 13 9.68 19.55 10.04
C GLU A 13 10.11 18.25 10.75
N ASP A 14 9.20 17.62 11.52
CA ASP A 14 9.43 16.36 12.20
C ASP A 14 9.11 15.15 11.29
N ASN A 15 8.24 15.32 10.31
CA ASN A 15 7.89 14.30 9.33
C ASN A 15 7.86 14.84 7.88
N PRO A 16 9.03 15.16 7.32
CA PRO A 16 9.11 15.70 5.96
C PRO A 16 8.62 14.70 4.92
N GLU A 17 8.15 15.22 3.78
CA GLU A 17 7.76 14.36 2.66
C GLU A 17 8.94 13.52 2.17
N TRP A 18 8.67 12.25 1.90
CA TRP A 18 9.68 11.34 1.37
C TRP A 18 10.03 11.71 -0.08
N THR A 19 11.32 11.83 -0.35
CA THR A 19 11.82 12.05 -1.71
C THR A 19 11.88 10.74 -2.51
N ALA A 20 11.91 10.86 -3.84
CA ALA A 20 12.05 9.69 -4.73
C ALA A 20 13.32 8.87 -4.44
N GLN A 21 14.41 9.54 -4.02
CA GLN A 21 15.65 8.87 -3.65
C GLN A 21 15.51 8.07 -2.34
N GLU A 22 14.73 8.57 -1.39
CA GLU A 22 14.45 7.87 -0.13
C GLU A 22 13.56 6.65 -0.36
N ILE A 23 12.54 6.78 -1.19
CA ILE A 23 11.70 5.65 -1.62
C ILE A 23 12.55 4.57 -2.29
N ALA A 24 13.46 4.96 -3.19
CA ALA A 24 14.34 4.01 -3.88
C ALA A 24 15.29 3.26 -2.93
N ARG A 25 15.60 3.84 -1.77
CA ARG A 25 16.46 3.24 -0.73
C ARG A 25 15.67 2.50 0.34
N ALA A 26 14.35 2.63 0.37
CA ALA A 26 13.50 2.01 1.36
C ALA A 26 13.56 0.49 1.24
N ARG A 27 13.53 -0.20 2.39
CA ARG A 27 13.54 -1.66 2.46
C ARG A 27 12.11 -2.20 2.52
N PRO A 28 11.86 -3.38 1.92
CA PRO A 28 10.54 -3.98 1.94
C PRO A 28 10.11 -4.35 3.36
N ALA A 29 8.81 -4.25 3.63
CA ALA A 29 8.22 -4.56 4.94
C ALA A 29 8.56 -5.99 5.40
N SER A 30 8.60 -6.95 4.47
CA SER A 30 8.94 -8.34 4.77
C SER A 30 10.36 -8.52 5.34
N GLU A 31 11.30 -7.62 5.03
CA GLU A 31 12.66 -7.67 5.56
C GLU A 31 12.78 -6.97 6.92
N VAL A 32 11.99 -5.91 7.14
CA VAL A 32 12.12 -5.05 8.33
C VAL A 32 11.24 -5.52 9.48
N LEU A 33 9.98 -5.88 9.21
CA LEU A 33 8.99 -6.22 10.25
C LEU A 33 9.43 -7.37 11.17
N PRO A 34 10.06 -8.47 10.70
CA PRO A 34 10.54 -9.54 11.59
C PRO A 34 11.55 -9.07 12.63
N LYS A 35 12.31 -8.02 12.34
CA LYS A 35 13.31 -7.45 13.26
C LYS A 35 12.67 -6.57 14.34
N LEU A 36 11.51 -5.98 14.05
CA LEU A 36 10.79 -5.09 14.97
C LEU A 36 9.79 -5.85 15.85
N PHE A 37 9.07 -6.81 15.27
CA PHE A 37 7.92 -7.47 15.92
C PHE A 37 8.14 -8.97 16.16
N GLY A 38 9.32 -9.50 15.83
CA GLY A 38 9.57 -10.93 15.80
C GLY A 38 8.83 -11.61 14.63
N THR A 39 9.17 -12.88 14.37
CA THR A 39 8.61 -13.63 13.24
C THR A 39 7.09 -13.79 13.30
N LYS A 40 6.54 -14.03 14.50
CA LYS A 40 5.10 -14.17 14.70
C LYS A 40 4.36 -12.86 14.45
N GLY A 41 4.74 -11.78 15.12
CA GLY A 41 4.10 -10.47 14.96
C GLY A 41 4.25 -9.92 13.54
N ALA A 42 5.42 -10.11 12.91
CA ALA A 42 5.62 -9.72 11.51
C ALA A 42 4.72 -10.51 10.54
N LYS A 43 4.53 -11.81 10.78
CA LYS A 43 3.62 -12.62 9.96
C LYS A 43 2.19 -12.11 10.04
N GLU A 44 1.71 -11.73 11.22
CA GLU A 44 0.35 -11.18 11.40
C GLU A 44 0.19 -9.84 10.67
N MET A 45 1.20 -8.97 10.74
CA MET A 45 1.24 -7.67 10.04
C MET A 45 1.28 -7.83 8.51
N LEU A 46 2.07 -8.79 8.01
CA LEU A 46 2.26 -9.05 6.57
C LEU A 46 1.11 -9.83 5.93
N THR A 47 0.44 -10.70 6.70
CA THR A 47 -0.69 -11.50 6.19
C THR A 47 -1.99 -10.69 6.16
N GLY A 48 -2.00 -9.53 6.84
CA GLY A 48 -3.05 -8.54 6.75
C GLY A 48 -4.26 -8.88 7.63
N GLY A 49 -4.52 -8.02 8.61
CA GLY A 49 -5.89 -7.73 9.07
C GLY A 49 -6.63 -6.79 8.10
N GLY A 50 -6.32 -6.88 6.81
CA GLY A 50 -6.99 -6.16 5.74
C GLY A 50 -8.06 -7.05 5.12
N LEU A 51 -9.19 -6.45 4.79
CA LEU A 51 -10.29 -7.08 4.08
C LEU A 51 -9.72 -7.83 2.87
N GLY A 52 -9.97 -9.13 2.77
CA GLY A 52 -9.50 -9.92 1.63
C GLY A 52 -9.98 -9.31 0.31
N PRO A 53 -9.39 -9.65 -0.84
CA PRO A 53 -9.78 -9.10 -2.14
C PRO A 53 -11.29 -9.21 -2.42
N ALA A 54 -11.93 -10.28 -1.95
CA ALA A 54 -13.39 -10.45 -2.04
C ALA A 54 -14.18 -9.43 -1.18
N GLU A 55 -13.65 -9.07 -0.03
CA GLU A 55 -14.27 -8.17 0.94
C GLU A 55 -14.03 -6.69 0.55
N VAL A 56 -12.90 -6.37 -0.07
CA VAL A 56 -12.64 -5.08 -0.75
C VAL A 56 -13.58 -4.88 -1.94
N VAL A 57 -13.79 -5.91 -2.77
CA VAL A 57 -14.74 -5.86 -3.89
C VAL A 57 -16.18 -5.66 -3.41
N LYS A 58 -16.54 -6.26 -2.27
CA LYS A 58 -17.87 -6.12 -1.65
C LYS A 58 -18.12 -4.71 -1.11
N LEU A 59 -17.11 -4.07 -0.50
CA LEU A 59 -17.21 -2.71 0.02
C LEU A 59 -17.18 -1.63 -1.06
N LEU A 60 -16.58 -1.92 -2.23
CA LEU A 60 -16.54 -1.01 -3.37
C LEU A 60 -17.77 -1.10 -4.29
N GLY A 61 -18.81 -1.86 -3.92
CA GLY A 61 -20.11 -1.85 -4.61
C GLY A 61 -20.09 -2.38 -6.05
N GLY A 62 -19.04 -3.09 -6.46
CA GLY A 62 -18.89 -3.60 -7.82
C GLY A 62 -19.73 -4.85 -8.07
N SER A 63 -20.90 -4.69 -8.69
CA SER A 63 -21.52 -5.80 -9.42
C SER A 63 -20.60 -6.19 -10.58
N ALA A 64 -19.72 -7.16 -10.35
CA ALA A 64 -18.92 -7.75 -11.42
C ALA A 64 -19.87 -8.47 -12.40
N LYS A 65 -20.26 -7.80 -13.48
CA LYS A 65 -20.83 -8.45 -14.66
C LYS A 65 -19.73 -9.31 -15.26
N PRO A 66 -19.88 -10.64 -15.37
CA PRO A 66 -18.86 -11.46 -16.03
C PRO A 66 -18.71 -11.00 -17.49
N PRO A 67 -17.48 -11.01 -18.04
CA PRO A 67 -17.28 -10.67 -19.45
C PRO A 67 -18.10 -11.65 -20.31
N PRO A 68 -18.75 -11.18 -21.39
CA PRO A 68 -19.46 -12.07 -22.29
C PRO A 68 -18.45 -13.05 -22.90
N GLN A 69 -18.72 -14.33 -22.73
CA GLN A 69 -17.98 -15.39 -23.43
C GLN A 69 -18.33 -15.27 -24.91
N GLU A 70 -17.44 -14.65 -25.68
CA GLU A 70 -17.52 -14.64 -27.13
C GLU A 70 -17.42 -16.10 -27.61
N THR A 71 -18.55 -16.62 -28.07
CA THR A 71 -18.63 -17.89 -28.78
C THR A 71 -18.62 -17.52 -30.27
N PHE A 72 -17.68 -18.12 -30.99
CA PHE A 72 -17.41 -17.90 -32.41
C PHE A 72 -18.63 -18.10 -33.30
#